data_AF-A0A3C0DTK1-F1
#
_entry.id   AF-A0A3C0DTK1-F1
#
_cell.length_a   1.000
_cell.length_b   1.000
_cell.length_c   1.000
_cell.angle_alpha   90.00
_cell.angle_beta   90.00
_cell.angle_gamma   90.00
#
_symmetry.space_group_name_H-M   'P 1'
#
loop_
_entity.id
_entity.type
_entity.pdbx_description
1 polymer ?
#
loop_
_entity_poly.entity_id
_entity_poly.type
_entity_poly.pdbx_seq_one_letter_code
_entity_poly.pdbx_strand_id
1 'polypeptide(L)'
;MPGITGTLSMARTSLQANQRAIEVAGHNLANVSNPAFSRQRLKLETAHGIPVEEGIMGAGVVVSGIEQYRDVLLDRQIANEGSVQAYLEEKQKILQYAQSMIGQDLDRTASSPEGKAASKG
;
A
#
# COMPACT_ATOMS: atom_id res chain seq x y z
N MET A 1 -28.91 15.17 32.70
CA MET A 1 -29.54 14.49 31.53
C MET A 1 -29.22 15.27 30.26
N PRO A 2 -28.77 14.65 29.15
CA PRO A 2 -28.73 15.36 27.88
C PRO A 2 -30.16 15.78 27.57
N GLY A 3 -30.39 17.07 27.36
CA GLY A 3 -31.69 17.51 26.85
C GLY A 3 -32.02 16.80 25.53
N ILE A 4 -33.27 16.90 25.09
CA ILE A 4 -33.72 16.33 23.81
C ILE A 4 -32.78 16.66 22.63
N THR A 5 -32.15 17.84 22.66
CA THR A 5 -31.15 18.30 21.70
C THR A 5 -29.90 17.42 21.63
N GLY A 6 -29.36 17.01 22.79
CA GLY A 6 -28.21 16.10 22.86
C GLY A 6 -28.54 14.71 22.33
N THR A 7 -29.71 14.18 22.69
CA THR A 7 -30.16 12.87 22.19
C THR A 7 -30.43 12.88 20.68
N LEU A 8 -31.01 13.97 20.15
CA LEU A 8 -31.27 14.13 18.72
C LEU A 8 -29.96 14.29 17.92
N SER A 9 -28.99 15.00 18.48
CA SER A 9 -27.66 15.13 17.89
C SER A 9 -26.95 13.77 17.80
N MET A 10 -26.99 12.98 18.88
CA MET A 10 -26.43 11.62 18.90
C MET A 10 -27.15 10.69 17.90
N ALA A 11 -28.48 10.78 17.80
CA ALA A 11 -29.24 10.01 16.83
C ALA A 11 -28.85 10.38 15.39
N ARG A 12 -28.68 11.68 15.12
CA ARG A 12 -28.24 12.18 13.80
C ARG A 12 -26.85 11.64 13.44
N THR A 13 -25.86 11.75 14.32
CA THR A 13 -24.49 11.27 14.03
C THR A 13 -24.45 9.77 13.84
N SER A 14 -25.24 9.02 14.63
CA SER A 14 -25.38 7.57 14.47
C SER A 14 -25.99 7.17 13.13
N LEU A 15 -27.03 7.88 12.68
CA LEU A 15 -27.65 7.63 11.36
C LEU A 15 -26.70 7.96 10.22
N GLN A 16 -25.96 9.08 10.31
CA GLN A 16 -24.96 9.44 9.31
C GLN A 16 -23.82 8.42 9.23
N ALA A 17 -23.35 7.91 10.37
CA ALA A 17 -22.33 6.86 10.41
C ALA A 17 -22.82 5.56 9.74
N ASN A 18 -24.07 5.16 10.00
CA ASN A 18 -24.68 3.99 9.36
C ASN A 18 -24.89 4.17 7.86
N GLN A 19 -25.33 5.36 7.42
CA GLN A 19 -25.45 5.69 6.01
C GLN A 19 -24.10 5.51 5.30
N ARG A 20 -23.02 6.02 5.90
CA ARG A 20 -21.67 5.87 5.35
C ARG A 20 -21.20 4.40 5.33
N ALA A 21 -21.59 3.60 6.32
CA ALA A 21 -21.29 2.17 6.34
C ALA A 21 -21.96 1.43 5.17
N ILE A 22 -23.22 1.79 4.85
CA ILE A 22 -23.95 1.25 3.71
C ILE A 22 -23.28 1.65 2.38
N GLU A 23 -22.83 2.90 2.24
CA GLU A 23 -22.10 3.35 1.06
C GLU A 23 -20.81 2.56 0.83
N VAL A 24 -20.03 2.30 1.91
CA VAL A 24 -18.81 1.48 1.82
C VAL A 24 -19.15 0.02 1.47
N ALA A 25 -20.24 -0.53 2.01
CA ALA A 25 -20.72 -1.86 1.64
C ALA A 25 -21.11 -1.93 0.15
N GLY A 26 -21.81 -0.91 -0.37
CA GLY A 26 -22.15 -0.80 -1.78
C GLY A 26 -20.90 -0.69 -2.68
N HIS A 27 -19.91 0.10 -2.27
CA HIS A 27 -18.65 0.22 -2.98
C HIS A 27 -17.88 -1.11 -3.03
N ASN A 28 -17.87 -1.87 -1.94
CA ASN A 28 -17.27 -3.20 -1.91
C ASN A 28 -17.99 -4.19 -2.83
N LEU A 29 -19.32 -4.17 -2.82
CA LEU A 29 -20.14 -5.05 -3.65
C LEU A 29 -19.93 -4.74 -5.13
N ALA A 30 -19.87 -3.46 -5.51
CA ALA A 30 -19.62 -3.04 -6.88
C ALA A 30 -18.26 -3.51 -7.42
N ASN A 31 -17.27 -3.69 -6.53
CA ASN A 31 -15.92 -4.13 -6.90
C ASN A 31 -15.65 -5.62 -6.59
N VAL A 32 -16.68 -6.42 -6.30
CA VAL A 32 -16.51 -7.82 -5.88
C VAL A 32 -15.78 -8.69 -6.93
N SER A 33 -15.93 -8.37 -8.21
CA SER A 33 -15.29 -9.08 -9.32
C SER A 33 -13.90 -8.56 -9.68
N ASN A 34 -13.40 -7.51 -9.00
CA ASN A 34 -12.08 -6.97 -9.25
C ASN A 34 -11.04 -7.68 -8.34
N PRO A 35 -10.17 -8.55 -8.87
CA PRO A 35 -9.20 -9.28 -8.07
C PRO A 35 -8.12 -8.39 -7.44
N ALA A 36 -7.89 -7.18 -7.99
CA ALA A 36 -6.96 -6.20 -7.41
C ALA A 36 -7.62 -5.34 -6.33
N PHE A 37 -8.93 -5.49 -6.08
CA PHE A 37 -9.64 -4.68 -5.10
C PHE A 37 -9.53 -5.27 -3.69
N SER A 38 -9.07 -4.44 -2.75
CA SER A 38 -9.15 -4.76 -1.33
C SER A 38 -10.45 -4.24 -0.74
N ARG A 39 -11.19 -5.11 -0.05
CA ARG A 39 -12.40 -4.73 0.71
C ARG A 39 -12.08 -3.61 1.70
N GLN A 40 -12.99 -2.63 1.78
CA GLN A 40 -12.92 -1.52 2.72
C GLN A 40 -13.91 -1.70 3.87
N ARG A 41 -13.57 -1.24 5.07
CA ARG A 41 -14.43 -1.25 6.24
C ARG A 41 -14.43 0.13 6.89
N LEU A 42 -15.61 0.60 7.26
CA LEU A 42 -15.74 1.82 8.04
C LEU A 42 -15.29 1.56 9.48
N LYS A 43 -14.34 2.36 9.97
CA LYS A 43 -13.91 2.34 11.37
C LYS A 43 -14.76 3.33 12.16
N LEU A 44 -15.52 2.79 13.10
CA LEU A 44 -16.33 3.56 14.03
C LEU A 44 -15.64 3.59 15.39
N GLU A 45 -15.59 4.77 15.99
CA GLU A 45 -15.04 5.00 17.31
C GLU A 45 -16.04 5.76 18.17
N THR A 46 -15.98 5.54 19.48
CA THR A 46 -16.80 6.27 20.43
C THR A 46 -16.35 7.73 20.47
N ALA A 47 -17.30 8.64 20.28
CA ALA A 47 -17.04 10.07 20.42
C ALA A 47 -16.56 10.38 21.84
N HIS A 48 -15.61 11.30 21.98
CA HIS A 48 -15.12 11.70 23.30
C HIS A 48 -16.25 12.20 24.18
N GLY A 49 -16.29 11.73 25.42
CA GLY A 49 -17.37 12.06 26.34
C GLY A 49 -17.35 13.54 26.72
N ILE A 50 -18.52 14.13 26.84
CA ILE A 50 -18.69 15.52 27.28
C ILE A 50 -18.76 15.50 28.81
N PRO A 51 -17.88 16.24 29.51
CA PRO A 51 -17.97 16.36 30.96
C PRO A 51 -19.20 17.16 31.35
N VAL A 52 -20.00 16.62 32.25
CA VAL A 52 -21.18 17.24 32.88
C VAL A 52 -21.07 17.10 34.39
N GLU A 53 -21.89 17.85 35.12
CA GLU A 53 -21.89 17.91 36.59
C GLU A 53 -22.05 16.53 37.25
N GLU A 54 -22.78 15.60 36.63
CA GLU A 54 -22.95 14.22 37.07
C GLU A 54 -21.93 13.19 36.52
N GLY A 55 -20.91 13.61 35.76
CA GLY A 55 -19.86 12.73 35.25
C GLY A 55 -19.54 12.91 33.75
N ILE A 56 -19.07 11.85 33.09
CA ILE A 56 -18.75 11.88 31.66
C ILE A 56 -19.93 11.31 30.87
N MET A 57 -20.50 12.11 29.98
CA MET A 57 -21.60 11.70 29.11
C MET A 57 -21.08 11.25 27.75
N GLY A 58 -21.50 10.08 27.26
CA GLY A 58 -21.13 9.62 25.92
C GLY A 58 -21.70 10.52 24.82
N ALA A 59 -20.86 10.94 23.86
CA ALA A 59 -21.25 11.85 22.78
C ALA A 59 -21.65 11.13 21.47
N GLY A 60 -21.87 9.81 21.52
CA GLY A 60 -22.27 9.00 20.37
C GLY A 60 -21.09 8.34 19.64
N VAL A 61 -21.22 8.20 18.33
CA VAL A 61 -20.24 7.52 17.46
C VAL A 61 -19.68 8.49 16.42
N VAL A 62 -18.39 8.35 16.11
CA VAL A 62 -17.68 9.10 15.07
C VAL A 62 -17.03 8.13 14.10
N VAL A 63 -16.99 8.53 12.83
CA VAL A 63 -16.23 7.83 11.81
C VAL A 63 -14.76 8.23 11.93
N SER A 64 -13.92 7.30 12.38
CA SER A 64 -12.46 7.49 12.51
C SER A 64 -11.77 7.41 11.14
N GLY A 65 -12.27 6.56 10.24
CA GLY A 65 -11.75 6.45 8.88
C GLY A 65 -12.28 5.23 8.13
N ILE A 66 -11.72 4.99 6.95
CA ILE A 66 -11.97 3.77 6.17
C ILE A 66 -10.67 2.97 6.14
N GLU A 67 -10.71 1.76 6.69
CA GLU A 67 -9.59 0.82 6.70
C GLU A 67 -9.75 -0.19 5.55
N GLN A 68 -8.64 -0.58 4.93
CA GLN A 68 -8.63 -1.65 3.94
C GLN A 68 -8.29 -2.98 4.62
N TYR A 69 -8.99 -4.04 4.24
CA TYR A 69 -8.71 -5.39 4.70
C TYR A 69 -7.55 -5.99 3.90
N ARG A 70 -6.32 -5.56 4.25
CA ARG A 70 -5.08 -6.09 3.68
C ARG A 70 -4.27 -6.78 4.76
N ASP A 71 -3.53 -7.82 4.37
CA ASP A 71 -2.57 -8.47 5.24
C ASP A 71 -1.26 -7.67 5.24
N VAL A 72 -1.02 -6.97 6.34
CA VAL A 72 0.18 -6.13 6.51
C VAL A 72 1.48 -6.96 6.48
N LEU A 73 1.44 -8.25 6.84
CA LEU A 73 2.61 -9.12 6.76
C LEU A 73 2.94 -9.45 5.30
N LEU A 74 1.93 -9.79 4.50
CA LEU A 74 2.09 -10.02 3.06
C LEU A 74 2.52 -8.74 2.33
N ASP A 75 1.91 -7.59 2.65
CA ASP A 75 2.31 -6.29 2.08
C ASP A 75 3.81 -6.01 2.33
N ARG A 76 4.30 -6.29 3.55
CA ARG A 76 5.73 -6.13 3.87
C ARG A 76 6.61 -7.14 3.13
N GLN A 77 6.18 -8.40 3.03
CA GLN A 77 6.94 -9.42 2.34
C GLN A 77 7.09 -9.09 0.85
N ILE A 78 6.01 -8.65 0.19
CA ILE A 78 6.03 -8.22 -1.20
C ILE A 78 6.98 -7.02 -1.39
N ALA A 79 6.93 -6.03 -0.50
CA ALA A 79 7.83 -4.87 -0.56
C ALA A 79 9.31 -5.26 -0.39
N ASN A 80 9.61 -6.18 0.55
CA ASN A 80 10.96 -6.67 0.78
C ASN A 80 11.48 -7.46 -0.43
N GLU A 81 10.69 -8.40 -0.94
CA GLU A 81 11.07 -9.20 -2.10
C GLU A 81 11.27 -8.32 -3.34
N GLY A 82 10.40 -7.33 -3.54
CA GLY A 82 10.55 -6.33 -4.61
C GLY A 82 11.86 -5.54 -4.49
N SER A 83 12.28 -5.18 -3.27
CA SER A 83 13.57 -4.52 -3.05
C SER A 83 14.76 -5.42 -3.36
N VAL A 84 14.69 -6.70 -2.99
CA VAL A 84 15.73 -7.70 -3.30
C VAL A 84 15.80 -7.94 -4.80
N GLN A 85 14.66 -8.10 -5.47
CA GLN A 85 14.60 -8.26 -6.92
C GLN A 85 15.23 -7.06 -7.64
N ALA A 86 14.87 -5.83 -7.25
CA ALA A 86 15.44 -4.62 -7.85
C ALA A 86 16.98 -4.54 -7.68
N TYR A 87 17.48 -4.93 -6.49
CA TYR A 87 18.92 -5.01 -6.24
C TYR A 87 19.62 -6.04 -7.15
N LEU A 88 19.03 -7.22 -7.32
CA LEU A 88 19.57 -8.28 -8.17
C LEU A 88 19.53 -7.89 -9.65
N GLU A 89 18.46 -7.25 -10.11
CA GLU A 89 18.34 -6.71 -11.47
C GLU A 89 19.43 -5.67 -11.77
N GLU A 90 19.70 -4.77 -10.82
CA GLU A 90 20.75 -3.76 -10.99
C GLU A 90 22.14 -4.40 -11.03
N LYS A 91 22.39 -5.38 -10.15
CA LYS A 91 23.63 -6.16 -10.18
C LYS A 91 23.80 -6.87 -11.52
N GLN A 92 22.74 -7.46 -12.05
CA GLN A 92 22.76 -8.12 -13.35
C GLN A 92 23.09 -7.14 -14.48
N LYS A 93 22.51 -5.94 -14.49
CA LYS A 93 22.84 -4.89 -15.47
C LYS A 93 24.32 -4.51 -15.42
N ILE A 94 24.88 -4.30 -14.22
CA ILE A 94 26.29 -3.96 -14.06
C ILE A 94 27.19 -5.08 -14.61
N LEU A 95 26.87 -6.35 -14.30
CA LEU A 95 27.62 -7.49 -14.83
C LEU A 95 27.53 -7.57 -16.35
N GLN A 96 26.37 -7.26 -16.93
CA GLN A 96 26.18 -7.27 -18.37
C GLN A 96 26.97 -6.16 -19.08
N TYR A 97 27.07 -4.98 -18.45
CA TYR A 97 27.96 -3.91 -18.94
C TYR A 97 29.42 -4.33 -18.87
N ALA A 98 29.86 -4.94 -17.77
CA ALA A 98 31.23 -5.43 -17.63
C ALA A 98 31.56 -6.50 -18.69
N GLN A 99 30.66 -7.47 -18.93
CA GLN A 99 30.81 -8.47 -19.99
C GLN A 99 30.91 -7.84 -21.38
N SER A 100 30.09 -6.84 -21.66
CA SER A 100 30.11 -6.13 -22.95
C SER A 100 31.43 -5.38 -23.17
N MET A 101 31.96 -4.73 -22.13
CA MET A 101 33.27 -4.06 -22.20
C MET A 101 34.41 -5.05 -22.42
N ILE A 102 34.39 -6.19 -21.71
CA ILE A 102 35.39 -7.26 -21.86
C ILE A 102 35.34 -7.81 -23.30
N GLY A 103 34.14 -8.12 -23.81
CA GLY A 103 33.97 -8.57 -25.19
C GLY A 103 34.51 -7.59 -26.22
N GLN A 104 34.25 -6.29 -26.04
CA GLN A 104 34.80 -5.24 -26.91
C GLN A 104 36.33 -5.14 -26.85
N ASP A 105 36.94 -5.32 -25.68
CA ASP A 105 38.40 -5.27 -25.53
C ASP A 105 39.07 -6.51 -26.14
N LEU A 106 38.46 -7.70 -25.98
CA LEU A 106 38.86 -8.93 -26.67
C LEU A 106 38.76 -8.78 -28.20
N ASP A 107 37.68 -8.21 -28.73
CA ASP A 107 37.54 -7.96 -30.18
C ASP A 107 38.56 -6.93 -30.70
N ARG A 108 38.84 -5.89 -29.90
CA ARG A 108 39.85 -4.87 -30.24
C ARG A 108 41.26 -5.46 -30.26
N THR A 109 41.61 -6.28 -29.27
CA THR A 109 42.91 -6.95 -29.20
C THR A 109 43.08 -8.00 -30.29
N ALA A 110 42.04 -8.76 -30.63
CA ALA A 110 42.05 -9.69 -31.76
C ALA A 110 42.18 -9.01 -33.13
N SER A 111 41.63 -7.79 -33.29
CA SER A 111 41.69 -7.02 -34.54
C SER A 111 42.96 -6.17 -34.71
N SER A 112 43.75 -5.99 -33.64
CA SER A 112 45.07 -5.33 -33.63
C SER A 112 46.09 -6.03 -34.56
N PRO A 113 47.05 -5.31 -35.17
CA PRO A 113 48.10 -5.90 -36.01
C PRO A 113 48.86 -7.07 -35.35
N GLU A 114 49.09 -6.99 -34.04
CA GLU A 114 49.76 -8.02 -33.23
C GLU A 114 48.87 -9.26 -33.02
N GLY A 115 47.57 -9.08 -32.79
CA GLY A 115 46.59 -10.19 -32.66
C GLY A 115 46.34 -10.93 -33.98
N LYS A 116 46.34 -10.22 -35.11
CA LYS A 116 46.25 -10.82 -36.46
C LYS A 116 47.51 -11.60 -36.85
N ALA A 117 48.67 -11.27 -36.28
CA ALA A 117 49.91 -12.01 -36.50
C ALA A 117 49.97 -13.33 -35.70
N ALA A 118 49.41 -13.35 -34.48
CA ALA A 118 49.37 -14.54 -33.62
C ALA A 118 48.36 -15.62 -34.06
N SER A 119 47.32 -15.27 -34.82
CA SER A 119 46.32 -16.25 -35.32
C SER A 119 46.66 -16.91 -36.66
N LYS A 120 47.77 -16.50 -37.31
CA LYS A 120 48.21 -17.02 -38.62
C LYS A 120 49.38 -18.03 -38.54
N GLY A 121 49.76 -18.47 -37.34
CA GLY A 121 50.65 -19.62 -37.11
C GLY A 121 49.84 -20.85 -36.73
#